data_AF-A0A453QYL3-F1
#
_entry.id   AF-A0A453QYL3-F1
#
_cell.length_a   1.000
_cell.length_b   1.000
_cell.length_c   1.000
_cell.angle_alpha   90.00
_cell.angle_beta   90.00
_cell.angle_gamma   90.00
#
_symmetry.space_group_name_H-M   'P 1'
#
loop_
_entity.id
_entity.type
_entity.pdbx_description
1 polymer ?
#
loop_
_entity_poly.entity_id
_entity_poly.type
_entity_poly.pdbx_seq_one_letter_code
_entity_poly.pdbx_strand_id
1 'polypeptide(L)'
;ITLGPSEYITQVDWSVGPFKLKEIELCITSIKFVTNQATYGPFGHTVDSTHYSLPVLNNGSVVGMFGRAGDYLHAIGFYVLPF
;
A
#
# COMPACT_ATOMS: atom_id res chain seq x y z
N ILE A 1 9.71 -5.43 4.32
CA ILE A 1 10.75 -4.48 3.88
C ILE A 1 11.42 -3.91 5.12
N THR A 2 12.73 -3.68 5.08
CA THR A 2 13.46 -3.02 6.17
C THR A 2 13.97 -1.70 5.63
N LEU A 3 13.53 -0.60 6.22
CA LEU A 3 13.94 0.74 5.82
C LEU A 3 15.20 1.17 6.55
N GLY A 4 16.04 1.97 5.90
CA GLY A 4 17.18 2.61 6.55
C GLY A 4 16.77 3.63 7.64
N PRO A 5 17.68 4.04 8.53
CA PRO A 5 17.37 4.98 9.63
C PRO A 5 16.84 6.35 9.18
N SER A 6 17.13 6.77 7.95
CA SER A 6 16.68 8.03 7.35
C SER A 6 15.78 7.81 6.14
N GLU A 7 15.25 6.60 6.00
CA GLU A 7 14.33 6.24 4.92
C GLU A 7 12.89 6.22 5.43
N TYR A 8 12.02 6.92 4.74
CA TYR A 8 10.61 7.06 5.10
C TYR A 8 9.73 7.01 3.86
N ILE A 9 8.49 6.58 4.06
CA ILE A 9 7.52 6.37 2.97
C ILE A 9 6.94 7.73 2.55
N THR A 10 7.07 8.04 1.26
CA THR A 10 6.58 9.27 0.63
C THR A 10 5.35 9.01 -0.25
N GLN A 11 5.11 7.76 -0.65
CA GLN A 11 3.91 7.38 -1.37
C GLN A 11 3.60 5.90 -1.13
N VAL A 12 2.31 5.58 -1.11
CA VAL A 12 1.85 4.19 -1.16
C VAL A 12 0.91 4.04 -2.34
N ASP A 13 1.15 3.01 -3.13
CA ASP A 13 0.21 2.55 -4.14
C ASP A 13 -0.36 1.20 -3.74
N TRP A 14 -1.63 0.97 -4.02
CA TRP A 14 -2.27 -0.33 -3.78
C TRP A 14 -3.31 -0.61 -4.85
N SER A 15 -3.62 -1.89 -5.05
CA SER A 15 -4.72 -2.28 -5.92
C SER A 15 -5.77 -3.08 -5.18
N VAL A 16 -7.02 -2.92 -5.60
CA VAL A 16 -8.18 -3.66 -5.10
C VAL A 16 -8.80 -4.44 -6.25
N GLY A 17 -9.07 -5.72 -6.04
CA GLY A 17 -9.64 -6.58 -7.07
C GLY A 17 -9.99 -7.97 -6.54
N PRO A 18 -10.44 -8.87 -7.43
CA PRO A 18 -10.83 -10.21 -7.05
C PRO A 18 -9.61 -11.11 -6.83
N PHE A 19 -9.70 -11.99 -5.84
CA PHE A 19 -8.78 -13.11 -5.70
C PHE A 19 -9.48 -14.43 -6.06
N LYS A 20 -9.54 -14.69 -7.37
CA LYS A 20 -10.33 -15.77 -7.99
C LYS A 20 -10.07 -17.16 -7.40
N LEU A 21 -8.81 -17.48 -7.06
CA LEU A 21 -8.42 -18.78 -6.48
C LEU A 21 -9.13 -19.08 -5.15
N LYS A 22 -9.60 -18.03 -4.47
CA LYS A 22 -10.21 -18.10 -3.14
C LYS A 22 -11.65 -17.57 -3.13
N GLU A 23 -12.23 -17.35 -4.30
CA GLU A 23 -13.61 -16.86 -4.47
C GLU A 23 -13.88 -15.55 -3.72
N ILE A 24 -12.87 -14.68 -3.64
CA ILE A 24 -12.99 -13.36 -3.02
C ILE A 24 -13.23 -12.33 -4.10
N GLU A 25 -14.32 -11.58 -3.99
CA GLU A 25 -14.67 -10.57 -4.98
C GLU A 25 -13.83 -9.30 -4.87
N LEU A 26 -13.50 -8.86 -3.64
CA LEU A 26 -12.78 -7.62 -3.37
C LEU A 26 -11.82 -7.77 -2.18
N CYS A 27 -10.53 -7.71 -2.47
CA CYS A 27 -9.47 -7.56 -1.47
C CYS A 27 -8.33 -6.70 -2.02
N ILE A 28 -7.39 -6.32 -1.16
CA ILE A 28 -6.13 -5.73 -1.58
C ILE A 28 -5.33 -6.81 -2.33
N THR A 29 -5.08 -6.61 -3.62
CA THR A 29 -4.38 -7.58 -4.47
C THR A 29 -2.91 -7.24 -4.66
N SER A 30 -2.55 -5.95 -4.52
CA SER A 30 -1.14 -5.54 -4.54
C SER A 30 -0.88 -4.31 -3.68
N ILE A 31 0.37 -4.16 -3.25
CA ILE A 31 0.86 -2.96 -2.54
C ILE A 31 2.29 -2.62 -3.00
N LYS A 32 2.58 -1.33 -3.14
CA LYS A 32 3.89 -0.80 -3.50
C LYS A 32 4.20 0.39 -2.61
N PHE A 33 5.39 0.41 -2.03
CA PHE A 33 5.86 1.49 -1.18
C PHE A 33 6.93 2.28 -1.92
N VAL A 34 6.76 3.60 -2.00
CA VAL A 34 7.76 4.52 -2.52
C VAL A 34 8.30 5.31 -1.32
N THR A 35 9.61 5.35 -1.19
CA THR A 35 10.31 6.07 -0.13
C THR A 35 11.10 7.23 -0.71
N ASN A 36 11.71 8.04 0.16
CA ASN A 36 12.68 9.05 -0.26
C ASN A 36 13.98 8.47 -0.84
N GLN A 37 14.22 7.16 -0.78
CA GLN A 37 15.46 6.53 -1.25
C GLN A 37 15.26 5.45 -2.31
N ALA A 38 14.12 4.75 -2.31
CA ALA A 38 13.88 3.59 -3.15
C ALA A 38 12.38 3.35 -3.41
N THR A 39 12.09 2.38 -4.26
CA THR A 39 10.74 1.84 -4.47
C THR A 39 10.75 0.34 -4.19
N TYR A 40 9.77 -0.12 -3.41
CA TYR A 40 9.60 -1.51 -3.03
C TYR A 40 8.28 -2.06 -3.55
N GLY A 41 8.36 -3.15 -4.32
CA GLY A 41 7.20 -3.80 -4.95
C GLY A 41 7.05 -3.42 -6.43
N PRO A 42 5.83 -3.54 -7.00
CA PRO A 42 4.61 -3.98 -6.31
C PRO A 42 4.72 -5.42 -5.81
N PHE A 43 4.19 -5.67 -4.62
CA PHE A 43 4.03 -7.00 -4.05
C PHE A 43 2.60 -7.47 -4.28
N GLY A 44 2.42 -8.64 -4.88
CA GLY A 44 1.11 -9.21 -5.19
C GLY A 44 0.78 -9.17 -6.69
N HIS A 45 -0.51 -9.12 -7.02
CA HIS A 45 -1.03 -9.24 -8.37
C HIS A 45 -1.89 -8.03 -8.75
N THR A 46 -1.61 -7.44 -9.92
CA THR A 46 -2.29 -6.22 -10.39
C THR A 46 -3.30 -6.47 -11.50
N VAL A 47 -3.37 -7.68 -12.06
CA VAL A 47 -4.33 -7.99 -13.14
C VAL A 47 -5.74 -8.01 -12.59
N ASP A 48 -6.71 -7.55 -13.39
CA ASP A 48 -8.13 -7.43 -13.03
C ASP A 48 -8.38 -6.59 -11.76
N SER A 49 -7.46 -5.69 -11.39
CA SER A 49 -7.56 -4.87 -10.18
C SER A 49 -7.58 -3.37 -10.51
N THR A 50 -8.23 -2.60 -9.64
CA THR A 50 -8.24 -1.13 -9.70
C THR A 50 -7.10 -0.58 -8.87
N HIS A 51 -6.28 0.29 -9.47
CA HIS A 51 -5.11 0.89 -8.84
C HIS A 51 -5.46 2.20 -8.13
N TYR A 52 -4.86 2.40 -6.96
CA TYR A 52 -4.96 3.58 -6.13
C TYR A 52 -3.58 4.06 -5.71
N SER A 53 -3.46 5.35 -5.49
CA SER A 53 -2.21 6.01 -5.10
C SER A 53 -2.47 7.05 -4.02
N LEU A 54 -1.60 7.10 -3.03
CA LEU A 54 -1.55 8.14 -2.01
C LEU A 54 -0.15 8.75 -2.00
N PRO A 55 0.09 9.82 -2.79
CA PRO A 55 1.30 10.62 -2.67
C PRO A 55 1.23 11.51 -1.42
N VAL A 56 2.29 11.51 -0.61
CA VAL A 56 2.45 12.42 0.52
C VAL A 56 3.23 13.65 0.07
N LEU A 57 2.60 14.82 0.21
CA LEU A 57 3.16 16.10 -0.22
C LEU A 57 3.93 16.79 0.91
N ASN A 58 4.64 17.88 0.57
CA ASN A 58 5.30 18.80 1.51
C ASN A 58 6.24 18.11 2.51
N ASN A 59 7.08 17.17 2.05
CA ASN A 59 8.02 16.42 2.90
C ASN A 59 7.38 15.67 4.07
N GLY A 60 6.06 15.43 4.05
CA GLY A 60 5.41 14.55 4.99
C GLY A 60 5.79 13.08 4.76
N SER A 61 5.32 12.20 5.65
CA SER A 61 5.55 10.77 5.53
C SER A 61 4.35 9.94 5.98
N VAL A 62 4.26 8.71 5.47
CA VAL A 62 3.37 7.70 6.06
C VAL A 62 4.05 7.11 7.29
N VAL A 63 3.41 7.25 8.45
CA VAL A 63 3.95 6.81 9.74
C VAL A 63 3.20 5.62 10.33
N GLY A 64 2.08 5.25 9.73
CA GLY A 64 1.29 4.12 10.17
C GLY A 64 0.29 3.67 9.12
N MET A 65 -0.22 2.47 9.33
CA MET A 65 -1.26 1.86 8.51
C MET A 65 -2.34 1.30 9.41
N PHE A 66 -3.57 1.30 8.93
CA PHE A 66 -4.69 0.61 9.55
C PHE A 66 -5.47 -0.13 8.46
N GLY A 67 -6.30 -1.08 8.84
CA GLY A 67 -7.02 -1.86 7.84
C GLY A 67 -8.10 -2.74 8.43
N ARG A 68 -8.84 -3.37 7.52
CA ARG A 68 -9.84 -4.40 7.84
C ARG A 68 -9.37 -5.71 7.21
N ALA A 69 -9.16 -6.72 8.04
CA ALA A 69 -8.65 -8.02 7.61
C ALA A 69 -9.45 -9.18 8.22
N GLY A 70 -9.44 -10.30 7.50
CA GLY A 70 -9.78 -11.63 7.99
C GLY A 70 -8.67 -12.56 7.52
N ASP A 71 -9.01 -13.61 6.77
CA ASP A 71 -8.01 -14.43 6.06
C ASP A 71 -7.23 -13.62 5.01
N TYR A 72 -7.81 -12.50 4.56
CA TYR A 72 -7.24 -11.58 3.56
C TYR A 72 -7.47 -10.13 3.97
N LEU A 73 -6.67 -9.23 3.39
CA LEU A 73 -6.79 -7.79 3.62
C LEU A 73 -7.90 -7.21 2.73
N HIS A 74 -9.01 -6.79 3.35
CA HIS A 74 -10.18 -6.29 2.62
C HIS A 74 -10.11 -4.77 2.38
N ALA A 75 -9.45 -4.03 3.27
CA ALA A 75 -9.24 -2.59 3.14
C ALA A 75 -7.97 -2.16 3.87
N ILE A 76 -7.34 -1.11 3.36
CA ILE A 76 -6.17 -0.48 3.95
C ILE A 76 -6.34 1.05 3.97
N GLY A 77 -5.83 1.68 5.02
CA GLY A 77 -5.72 3.12 5.17
C GLY A 77 -4.38 3.49 5.81
N PHE A 78 -4.03 4.77 5.75
CA PHE A 78 -2.71 5.27 6.08
C PHE A 78 -2.81 6.46 7.04
N TYR A 79 -1.94 6.49 8.04
CA TYR A 79 -1.69 7.66 8.86
C TYR A 79 -0.54 8.47 8.27
N VAL A 80 -0.81 9.72 7.95
CA VAL A 80 0.17 10.65 7.35
C VAL A 80 0.58 11.67 8.41
N LEU A 81 1.89 11.79 8.62
CA LEU A 81 2.48 12.90 9.37
C LEU A 81 2.81 14.03 8.38
N PRO A 82 2.09 15.17 8.42
CA PRO A 82 2.48 16.36 7.68
C PRO A 82 3.74 16.98 8.28
N PHE A 83 4.51 17.71 7.44
CA PHE A 83 5.67 18.49 7.88
C PHE A 83 5.25 19.82 8.53
#